data_AF-A0A948YEM5-F1
#
_entry.id   AF-A0A948YEM5-F1
#
_cell.length_a   1.000
_cell.length_b   1.000
_cell.length_c   1.000
_cell.angle_alpha   90.00
_cell.angle_beta   90.00
_cell.angle_gamma   90.00
#
_symmetry.space_group_name_H-M   'P 1'
#
loop_
_entity.id
_entity.type
_entity.pdbx_description
1 polymer ?
#
loop_
_entity_poly.entity_id
_entity_poly.type
_entity_poly.pdbx_seq_one_letter_code
_entity_poly.pdbx_strand_id
1 'polypeptide(L)' 'MTIFDSIILGIIEGFTEFLPISSTGHLIVASHFLGLNQNAATKAYEVIIQFAAILAVVMNY' A
#
# COMPACT_ATOMS: atom_id res chain seq x y z
N MET A 1 10.51 -3.05 -7.62
CA MET A 1 9.07 -3.34 -7.65
C MET A 1 8.71 -4.00 -8.95
N THR A 2 8.21 -5.22 -8.85
CA THR A 2 7.60 -6.02 -9.91
C THR A 2 6.08 -5.87 -9.84
N ILE A 3 5.35 -6.37 -10.83
CA ILE A 3 3.88 -6.43 -10.79
C ILE A 3 3.40 -7.26 -9.59
N PHE A 4 4.12 -8.31 -9.24
CA PHE A 4 3.80 -9.15 -8.09
C PHE A 4 3.91 -8.37 -6.77
N ASP A 5 4.97 -7.58 -6.60
CA ASP A 5 5.14 -6.72 -5.43
C ASP A 5 3.99 -5.70 -5.32
N SER A 6 3.63 -5.07 -6.45
CA SER A 6 2.52 -4.12 -6.53
C SER A 6 1.17 -4.71 -6.12
N ILE A 7 0.89 -5.96 -6.55
CA ILE A 7 -0.35 -6.66 -6.19
C ILE A 7 -0.39 -6.90 -4.67
N ILE A 8 0.73 -7.35 -4.08
CA ILE A 8 0.79 -7.61 -2.64
C ILE A 8 0.60 -6.32 -1.83
N LEU A 9 1.32 -5.26 -2.17
CA LEU A 9 1.21 -3.98 -1.47
C LEU A 9 -0.19 -3.36 -1.63
N GLY A 10 -0.79 -3.45 -2.82
CA GLY A 10 -2.16 -2.98 -3.06
C GLY A 10 -3.22 -3.74 -2.27
N ILE A 11 -3.06 -5.06 -2.12
CA ILE A 11 -3.93 -5.87 -1.24
C ILE A 11 -3.79 -5.40 0.20
N ILE A 12 -2.55 -5.28 0.70
CA ILE A 12 -2.29 -4.86 2.08
C ILE A 12 -2.89 -3.50 2.36
N GLU A 13 -2.65 -2.52 1.49
CA GLU A 13 -3.22 -1.17 1.58
C GLU A 13 -4.74 -1.22 1.64
N GLY A 14 -5.38 -1.85 0.66
CA GLY A 14 -6.85 -1.92 0.59
C GLY A 14 -7.50 -2.62 1.79
N PHE A 15 -6.84 -3.60 2.39
CA PHE A 15 -7.34 -4.26 3.61
C PHE A 15 -7.07 -3.47 4.89
N THR A 16 -5.96 -2.75 4.97
CA THR A 16 -5.51 -2.15 6.24
C THR A 16 -5.93 -0.69 6.39
N GLU A 17 -6.19 0.03 5.30
CA GLU A 17 -6.52 1.46 5.32
C GLU A 17 -7.84 1.76 6.04
N PHE A 18 -8.82 0.87 5.95
CA PHE A 18 -10.13 1.05 6.59
C PHE A 18 -10.19 0.49 8.02
N LEU A 19 -9.14 -0.22 8.45
CA LEU A 19 -9.04 -0.79 9.79
C LEU A 19 -8.16 0.10 10.68
N PRO A 20 -8.45 0.20 12.00
CA PRO A 20 -7.66 1.01 12.92
C PRO A 20 -6.34 0.31 13.33
N ILE A 21 -5.54 -0.11 12.35
CA ILE A 21 -4.32 -0.92 12.50
C ILE A 21 -3.08 -0.35 11.80
N SER A 22 -3.19 0.84 11.20
CA SER A 22 -2.12 1.53 10.44
C SER A 22 -1.66 0.79 9.18
N SER A 23 -2.13 1.23 8.02
CA SER A 23 -1.69 0.78 6.69
C SER A 23 -0.20 1.06 6.43
N THR A 24 0.27 2.26 6.78
CA THR A 24 1.68 2.67 6.62
C THR A 24 2.65 1.68 7.29
N GLY A 25 2.36 1.23 8.51
CA GLY A 25 3.20 0.26 9.21
C GLY A 25 3.25 -1.08 8.49
N HIS A 26 2.10 -1.57 8.02
CA HIS A 26 2.01 -2.82 7.28
C HIS A 26 2.73 -2.75 5.94
N LEU A 27 2.65 -1.63 5.21
CA LEU A 27 3.36 -1.42 3.95
C LEU A 27 4.88 -1.40 4.14
N ILE A 28 5.40 -0.75 5.20
CA ILE A 28 6.83 -0.74 5.51
C ILE A 28 7.35 -2.16 5.82
N VAL A 29 6.60 -2.93 6.61
CA VAL A 29 6.98 -4.30 6.97
C VAL A 29 6.90 -5.22 5.74
N ALA A 30 5.85 -5.09 4.94
CA ALA A 30 5.67 -5.90 3.74
C ALA A 30 6.72 -5.59 2.66
N SER A 31 7.02 -4.32 2.42
CA SER A 31 8.07 -3.91 1.50
C SER A 31 9.45 -4.41 1.95
N HIS A 32 9.73 -4.44 3.26
CA HIS A 32 10.94 -5.07 3.79
C HIS A 32 10.98 -6.58 3.51
N PHE A 33 9.89 -7.31 3.72
CA PHE A 33 9.82 -8.76 3.42
C PHE A 33 9.94 -9.07 1.92
N LEU A 34 9.46 -8.18 1.06
CA LEU A 34 9.60 -8.27 -0.39
C LEU A 34 11.00 -7.86 -0.90
N GLY A 35 11.92 -7.47 -0.01
CA GLY A 35 13.26 -7.02 -0.38
C GLY A 35 13.27 -5.68 -1.13
N LEU A 36 12.21 -4.87 -0.97
CA LEU A 36 12.11 -3.55 -1.58
C LEU A 36 12.87 -2.53 -0.75
N ASN A 37 13.87 -1.90 -1.38
CA ASN A 37 14.55 -0.76 -0.78
C ASN A 37 13.58 0.42 -0.62
N GLN A 38 13.64 1.07 0.54
CA GLN A 38 12.86 2.26 0.90
C GLN A 38 13.42 3.54 0.23
N ASN A 39 13.51 3.49 -1.10
CA ASN A 39 13.91 4.61 -1.95
C ASN A 39 12.72 5.52 -2.28
N ALA A 40 12.99 6.64 -2.96
CA ALA A 40 11.95 7.61 -3.31
C ALA A 40 10.81 7.01 -4.15
N ALA A 41 11.10 6.02 -5.01
CA ALA A 41 10.08 5.38 -5.85
C ALA A 41 9.13 4.49 -5.04
N THR A 42 9.65 3.64 -4.14
CA THR A 42 8.83 2.79 -3.28
C THR A 42 7.96 3.62 -2.35
N LYS A 43 8.51 4.68 -1.73
CA LYS A 43 7.75 5.59 -0.87
C LYS A 43 6.67 6.34 -1.65
N ALA A 44 6.99 6.82 -2.86
CA ALA A 44 5.99 7.44 -3.71
C ALA A 44 4.87 6.46 -4.06
N TYR A 45 5.21 5.21 -4.36
CA TYR A 45 4.22 4.18 -4.65
C TYR A 45 3.29 3.90 -3.46
N GLU A 46 3.82 3.73 -2.25
CA GLU A 46 3.04 3.53 -1.01
C GLU A 46 2.02 4.66 -0.78
N VAL A 47 2.36 5.91 -1.12
CA VAL A 47 1.42 7.04 -1.06
C VAL A 47 0.42 7.04 -2.23
N ILE A 48 0.86 6.69 -3.43
CA ILE A 48 -0.02 6.67 -4.61
C ILE A 48 -1.13 5.63 -4.47
N ILE A 49 -0.84 4.46 -3.88
CA ILE A 49 -1.85 3.40 -3.72
C ILE A 49 -2.95 3.74 -2.72
N GLN A 50 -2.70 4.62 -1.74
CA GLN A 50 -3.73 5.15 -0.84
C GLN A 50 -4.85 5.87 -1.61
N PHE A 51 -4.53 6.48 -2.76
CA PHE A 51 -5.54 7.09 -3.61
C PHE A 51 -6.59 6.08 -4.10
N ALA A 52 -6.20 4.82 -4.33
CA ALA A 52 -7.15 3.78 -4.71
C ALA A 52 -8.10 3.44 -3.55
N ALA A 53 -7.62 3.44 -2.31
CA ALA A 53 -8.46 3.26 -1.13
C ALA A 53 -9.44 4.43 -0.94
N ILE A 54 -8.99 5.67 -1.14
CA ILE A 54 -9.86 6.85 -1.16
C ILE A 54 -10.93 6.71 -2.26
N LEU A 55 -10.54 6.31 -3.46
CA LEU A 55 -11.48 6.13 -4.57
C LEU A 55 -12.50 5.02 -4.29
N ALA A 56 -12.11 3.95 -3.61
CA ALA A 56 -13.02 2.89 -3.18
C ALA A 56 -14.11 3.42 -2.23
N VAL A 57 -13.75 4.32 -1.31
CA VAL A 57 -14.72 5.03 -0.46
C VAL A 57 -15.63 5.92 -1.32
N VAL A 58 -15.06 6.76 -2.19
CA VAL A 58 -15.84 7.65 -3.07
C VAL A 58 -16.82 6.89 -3.97
N MET A 59 -16.50 5.67 -4.39
CA MET A 59 -17.41 4.84 -5.19
C MET A 59 -18.45 4.08 -4.35
N ASN A 60 -18.18 3.86 -3.07
CA ASN A 60 -19.09 3.16 -2.17
C ASN A 60 -20.20 4.06 -1.64
N TYR A 61 -19.93 5.35 -1.49
CA TYR A 61 -20.85 6.38 -1.00
C TYR A 61 -21.47 7.19 -2.15
#